data_AF-A0ABD3TK97-F1
#
_entry.id   AF-A0ABD3TK97-F1
#
_cell.length_a   1.000
_cell.length_b   1.000
_cell.length_c   1.000
_cell.angle_alpha   90.00
_cell.angle_beta   90.00
_cell.angle_gamma   90.00
#
_symmetry.space_group_name_H-M   'P 1'
#
loop_
_entity.id
_entity.type
_entity.pdbx_description
1 polymer ?
#
loop_
_entity_poly.entity_id
_entity_poly.type
_entity_poly.pdbx_seq_one_letter_code
_entity_poly.pdbx_strand_id
1 'polypeptide(L)'
;IDECNNTNSCQNGGTCSNIGGSYNCICASGWSGKNCTIDIDECNNTNTCQNGGTCSNIGGSYNCICASGWSGTNCTIDIDECNNTNTCQNGGTCSNIGGSYNCICASGWSGTNCTIDIDECNNTNTCQNGGTCSNIGGSYNCICASGWSGTNCTIDIDECNNTNTCQNGGTCSNIGGSYNCICASGWSGTNCTIDIDECNNTNTCQNGGTCSNIGGSYNCICASGWSGTNCTIDIDECNNTNSCQNGGTCSNIGGSYNCICASGWSGKNCTIDIDECNNTNTCQNGGTCSNIGGSYNCICASGWSGTNCTIDIDECNNTNSCQNGGTCSNIGGSYNCICASGWSGKNCTIDIDECNNTNTCQNGGTCSNIGGSYNCICASGWSGTNCTI
;
A
#
# COMPACT_ATOMS: atom_id res chain seq x y z
N ILE A 1 -90.83 39.97 100.29
CA ILE A 1 -89.43 40.44 100.34
C ILE A 1 -88.95 40.37 98.89
N ASP A 2 -88.00 41.21 98.46
CA ASP A 2 -87.41 41.03 97.13
C ASP A 2 -86.06 40.35 97.26
N GLU A 3 -86.05 39.04 97.05
CA GLU A 3 -84.92 38.16 97.25
C GLU A 3 -83.78 38.41 96.23
N CYS A 4 -84.02 39.20 95.18
CA CYS A 4 -83.01 39.63 94.20
C CYS A 4 -82.22 40.89 94.61
N ASN A 5 -82.63 41.63 95.66
CA ASN A 5 -81.92 42.83 96.14
C ASN A 5 -80.75 42.53 97.09
N ASN A 6 -80.42 41.25 97.33
CA ASN A 6 -79.25 40.84 98.08
C ASN A 6 -78.07 40.72 97.10
N THR A 7 -76.97 41.45 97.33
CA THR A 7 -75.90 41.73 96.34
C THR A 7 -75.09 40.52 95.85
N ASN A 8 -75.48 39.29 96.17
CA ASN A 8 -74.81 38.04 95.76
C ASN A 8 -75.80 36.90 95.40
N SER A 9 -77.08 37.18 95.15
CA SER A 9 -78.08 36.13 94.91
C SER A 9 -77.82 35.31 93.63
N CYS A 10 -77.40 35.94 92.53
CA CYS A 10 -76.95 35.27 91.31
C CYS A 10 -75.55 35.77 90.92
N GLN A 11 -74.60 34.86 90.72
CA GLN A 11 -73.20 35.19 90.41
C GLN A 11 -72.88 34.93 88.92
N ASN A 12 -71.65 35.30 88.50
CA ASN A 12 -71.10 35.02 87.17
C ASN A 12 -72.00 35.42 85.98
N GLY A 13 -72.64 36.59 86.07
CA GLY A 13 -73.52 37.10 85.03
C GLY A 13 -74.92 36.48 84.97
N GLY A 14 -75.31 35.67 85.97
CA GLY A 14 -76.67 35.14 86.09
C GLY A 14 -77.72 36.23 86.34
N THR A 15 -78.87 36.12 85.68
CA THR A 15 -79.99 37.07 85.84
C THR A 15 -80.97 36.58 86.90
N CYS A 16 -81.23 37.40 87.92
CA CYS A 16 -82.15 37.05 89.00
C CYS A 16 -83.61 37.30 88.62
N SER A 17 -84.47 36.32 88.85
CA SER A 17 -85.92 36.45 88.75
C SER A 17 -86.56 36.14 90.11
N ASN A 18 -87.39 37.06 90.62
CA ASN A 18 -88.07 36.88 91.89
C ASN A 18 -89.36 36.06 91.69
N ILE A 19 -89.56 35.03 92.52
CA ILE A 19 -90.76 34.19 92.56
C ILE A 19 -91.35 34.19 93.98
N GLY A 20 -92.67 34.06 94.13
CA GLY A 20 -93.31 34.18 95.46
C GLY A 20 -92.70 33.26 96.53
N GLY A 21 -91.87 33.82 97.42
CA GLY A 21 -91.18 33.12 98.51
C GLY A 21 -89.77 32.59 98.21
N SER A 22 -89.20 32.82 97.01
CA SER A 22 -87.84 32.41 96.62
C SER A 22 -87.31 33.27 95.46
N TYR A 23 -86.07 33.06 95.02
CA TYR A 23 -85.57 33.58 93.75
C TYR A 23 -85.17 32.42 92.84
N ASN A 24 -85.09 32.68 91.54
CA ASN A 24 -84.56 31.78 90.53
C ASN A 24 -83.52 32.50 89.68
N CYS A 25 -82.31 31.95 89.59
CA CYS A 25 -81.25 32.49 88.76
C CYS A 25 -81.27 31.82 87.39
N ILE A 26 -81.35 32.63 86.33
CA ILE A 26 -81.08 32.17 84.96
C ILE A 26 -79.59 32.38 84.73
N CYS A 27 -78.83 31.28 84.74
CA CYS A 27 -77.38 31.35 84.60
C CYS A 27 -76.95 31.75 83.19
N ALA A 28 -75.89 32.56 83.12
CA ALA A 28 -75.18 32.79 81.86
C ALA A 28 -74.61 31.46 81.34
N SER A 29 -74.39 31.39 80.03
CA SER A 29 -73.78 30.20 79.39
C SER A 29 -72.45 29.86 80.08
N GLY A 30 -72.19 28.57 80.30
CA GLY A 30 -71.01 28.07 81.03
C GLY A 30 -71.18 27.94 82.55
N TRP A 31 -72.31 28.40 83.13
CA TRP A 31 -72.55 28.33 84.58
C TRP A 31 -73.84 27.59 84.95
N SER A 32 -73.84 26.92 86.09
CA SER A 32 -74.97 26.15 86.61
C SER A 32 -75.12 26.26 88.14
N GLY A 33 -76.13 25.58 88.67
CA GLY A 33 -76.47 25.59 90.08
C GLY A 33 -77.42 26.73 90.47
N LYS A 34 -77.99 26.64 91.67
CA LYS A 34 -79.07 27.55 92.14
C LYS A 34 -78.70 29.03 92.09
N ASN A 35 -77.41 29.34 92.31
CA ASN A 35 -76.88 30.70 92.37
C ASN A 35 -75.87 31.00 91.25
N CYS A 36 -75.77 30.13 90.23
CA CYS A 36 -74.83 30.25 89.11
C CYS A 36 -73.34 30.28 89.50
N THR A 37 -73.00 29.59 90.58
CA THR A 37 -71.63 29.50 91.13
C THR A 37 -70.88 28.25 90.68
N ILE A 38 -71.56 27.30 90.03
CA ILE A 38 -70.96 26.03 89.60
C ILE A 38 -70.55 26.18 88.14
N ASP A 39 -69.25 26.15 87.90
CA ASP A 39 -68.68 26.15 86.56
C ASP A 39 -69.06 24.84 85.84
N ILE A 40 -69.57 24.96 84.61
CA ILE A 40 -69.86 23.78 83.79
C ILE A 40 -68.55 23.38 83.15
N ASP A 41 -68.01 22.22 83.51
CA ASP A 41 -66.82 21.70 82.85
C ASP A 41 -67.19 21.15 81.45
N GLU A 42 -67.01 21.98 80.42
CA GLU A 42 -67.33 21.63 79.04
C GLU A 42 -66.39 20.57 78.46
N CYS A 43 -65.26 20.29 79.10
CA CYS A 43 -64.33 19.23 78.68
C CYS A 43 -64.84 17.82 79.01
N ASN A 44 -65.89 17.68 79.84
CA ASN A 44 -66.55 16.39 80.04
C ASN A 44 -67.30 15.89 78.79
N ASN A 45 -67.58 16.77 77.83
CA ASN A 45 -68.07 16.38 76.52
C ASN A 45 -66.90 16.11 75.57
N THR A 46 -66.77 14.86 75.13
CA THR A 46 -65.67 14.40 74.28
C THR A 46 -65.62 15.07 72.90
N ASN A 47 -66.70 15.75 72.48
CA ASN A 47 -66.79 16.44 71.19
C ASN A 47 -66.55 17.96 71.27
N THR A 48 -66.21 18.49 72.45
CA THR A 48 -65.97 19.93 72.66
C THR A 48 -64.75 20.43 71.89
N CYS A 49 -63.61 19.74 72.00
CA CYS A 49 -62.44 19.96 71.15
C CYS A 49 -62.30 18.80 70.18
N GLN A 50 -62.36 19.08 68.87
CA GLN A 50 -62.33 18.04 67.84
C GLN A 50 -60.92 17.90 67.23
N ASN A 51 -60.74 16.91 66.35
CA ASN A 51 -59.52 16.70 65.57
C ASN A 51 -58.22 16.63 66.39
N GLY A 52 -58.28 16.00 67.57
CA GLY A 52 -57.12 15.84 68.46
C GLY A 52 -56.77 17.09 69.29
N GLY A 53 -57.66 18.10 69.32
CA GLY A 53 -57.51 19.26 70.20
C GLY A 53 -57.57 18.88 71.69
N THR A 54 -56.74 19.52 72.50
CA THR A 54 -56.71 19.31 73.96
C THR A 54 -57.60 20.36 74.65
N CYS A 55 -58.58 19.89 75.42
CA CYS A 55 -59.52 20.75 76.15
C CYS A 55 -58.97 21.16 77.52
N SER A 56 -59.07 22.45 77.84
CA SER A 56 -58.85 22.97 79.18
C SER A 56 -60.07 23.75 79.64
N ASN A 57 -60.69 23.33 80.73
CA ASN A 57 -61.80 24.05 81.34
C ASN A 57 -61.30 25.33 82.02
N ILE A 58 -62.02 26.44 81.82
CA ILE A 58 -61.72 27.74 82.43
C ILE A 58 -63.01 28.32 83.03
N GLY A 59 -62.94 29.25 83.98
CA GLY A 59 -64.16 29.75 84.64
C GLY A 59 -65.16 30.36 83.65
N GLY A 60 -66.30 29.68 83.46
CA GLY A 60 -67.39 30.07 82.58
C GLY A 60 -67.20 29.77 81.09
N SER A 61 -66.16 29.01 80.72
CA SER A 61 -65.88 28.66 79.32
C SER A 61 -64.83 27.54 79.22
N TYR A 62 -64.37 27.26 78.01
CA TYR A 62 -63.28 26.33 77.75
C TYR A 62 -62.30 26.92 76.76
N ASN A 63 -61.09 26.37 76.74
CA ASN A 63 -60.09 26.66 75.73
C ASN A 63 -59.62 25.36 75.08
N CYS A 64 -59.73 25.29 73.75
CA CYS A 64 -59.17 24.20 72.98
C CYS A 64 -57.80 24.60 72.44
N ILE A 65 -56.77 23.82 72.78
CA ILE A 65 -55.45 23.90 72.13
C ILE A 65 -55.49 22.94 70.94
N CYS A 66 -55.55 23.48 69.73
CA CYS A 66 -55.69 22.67 68.52
C CYS A 66 -54.41 21.91 68.18
N ALA A 67 -54.59 20.69 67.70
CA ALA A 67 -53.51 19.96 67.05
C ALA A 67 -53.05 20.70 65.78
N SER A 68 -51.80 20.46 65.36
CA SER A 68 -51.27 21.04 64.13
C SER A 68 -52.20 20.76 62.93
N GLY A 69 -52.39 21.75 62.06
CA GLY A 69 -53.31 21.66 60.91
C GLY A 69 -54.75 22.06 61.20
N TRP A 70 -55.11 22.35 62.46
CA TRP A 70 -56.48 22.73 62.84
C TRP A 70 -56.53 24.07 63.58
N SER A 71 -57.66 24.77 63.44
CA SER A 71 -57.91 26.08 64.02
C SER A 71 -59.38 26.28 64.42
N GLY A 72 -59.68 27.45 64.96
CA GLY A 72 -61.01 27.80 65.48
C GLY A 72 -61.22 27.38 66.93
N THR A 73 -62.26 27.92 67.57
CA THR A 73 -62.52 27.74 69.01
C THR A 73 -62.63 26.28 69.44
N ASN A 74 -63.13 25.41 68.55
CA ASN A 74 -63.38 23.99 68.82
C ASN A 74 -62.47 23.06 67.99
N CYS A 75 -61.44 23.63 67.33
CA CYS A 75 -60.52 22.91 66.44
C CYS A 75 -61.19 22.20 65.26
N THR A 76 -62.30 22.76 64.77
CA THR A 76 -63.09 22.21 63.66
C THR A 76 -62.72 22.80 62.31
N ILE A 77 -61.92 23.86 62.27
CA ILE A 77 -61.56 24.56 61.03
C ILE A 77 -60.21 24.03 60.56
N ASP A 78 -60.23 23.35 59.42
CA ASP A 78 -59.03 22.87 58.74
C ASP A 78 -58.19 24.06 58.25
N ILE A 79 -56.88 24.02 58.50
CA ILE A 79 -55.95 25.03 57.99
C ILE A 79 -55.55 24.61 56.59
N ASP A 80 -55.92 25.38 55.58
CA ASP A 80 -55.48 25.11 54.21
C ASP A 80 -54.04 25.59 53.99
N GLU A 81 -53.08 24.66 54.11
CA GLU A 81 -51.66 24.95 53.95
C GLU A 81 -51.26 25.28 52.49
N CYS A 82 -52.12 25.00 51.51
CA CYS A 82 -51.87 25.33 50.10
C CYS A 82 -52.04 26.82 49.80
N ASN A 83 -52.63 27.61 50.71
CA ASN A 83 -52.64 29.06 50.57
C ASN A 83 -51.24 29.69 50.68
N ASN A 84 -50.27 28.97 51.25
CA ASN A 84 -48.87 29.36 51.19
C ASN A 84 -48.22 28.79 49.93
N THR A 85 -47.81 29.69 49.03
CA THR A 85 -47.20 29.33 47.74
C THR A 85 -45.85 28.59 47.88
N ASN A 86 -45.22 28.63 49.06
CA ASN A 86 -43.94 27.96 49.31
C ASN A 86 -44.09 26.58 49.97
N THR A 87 -45.32 26.10 50.20
CA THR A 87 -45.59 24.79 50.82
C THR A 87 -45.07 23.64 49.95
N CYS A 88 -45.42 23.62 48.66
CA CYS A 88 -44.84 22.70 47.69
C CYS A 88 -43.87 23.46 46.77
N GLN A 89 -42.60 23.07 46.77
CA GLN A 89 -41.56 23.75 46.00
C GLN A 89 -41.28 23.05 44.66
N ASN A 90 -40.42 23.65 43.84
CA ASN A 90 -39.90 23.06 42.60
C ASN A 90 -40.97 22.54 41.62
N GLY A 91 -42.07 23.27 41.50
CA GLY A 91 -43.18 22.91 40.60
C GLY A 91 -44.12 21.82 41.15
N GLY A 92 -44.00 21.47 42.43
CA GLY A 92 -44.95 20.58 43.10
C GLY A 92 -46.37 21.15 43.16
N THR A 93 -47.36 20.29 42.99
CA THR A 93 -48.79 20.66 43.07
C THR A 93 -49.33 20.34 44.46
N CYS A 94 -49.88 21.34 45.15
CA CYS A 94 -50.42 21.21 46.50
C CYS A 94 -51.89 20.77 46.47
N SER A 95 -52.24 19.82 47.34
CA SER A 95 -53.61 19.44 47.65
C SER A 95 -53.83 19.47 49.16
N ASN A 96 -54.77 20.30 49.62
CA ASN A 96 -55.15 20.35 51.02
C ASN A 96 -55.94 19.09 51.41
N ILE A 97 -55.69 18.55 52.59
CA ILE A 97 -56.40 17.39 53.17
C ILE A 97 -56.74 17.69 54.63
N GLY A 98 -57.66 16.93 55.25
CA GLY A 98 -58.04 17.23 56.64
C GLY A 98 -56.85 17.13 57.61
N GLY A 99 -56.45 18.26 58.19
CA GLY A 99 -55.38 18.41 59.17
C GLY A 99 -53.96 18.36 58.60
N SER A 100 -53.78 18.41 57.28
CA SER A 100 -52.48 18.34 56.61
C SER A 100 -52.61 18.73 55.13
N TYR A 101 -51.52 18.66 54.38
CA TYR A 101 -51.50 18.76 52.94
C TYR A 101 -50.77 17.57 52.31
N ASN A 102 -50.88 17.45 50.99
CA ASN A 102 -50.09 16.54 50.17
C ASN A 102 -49.51 17.30 48.97
N CYS A 103 -48.19 17.20 48.78
CA CYS A 103 -47.52 17.72 47.59
C CYS A 103 -47.28 16.59 46.58
N ILE A 104 -47.77 16.77 45.35
CA ILE A 104 -47.41 15.92 44.22
C ILE A 104 -46.21 16.56 43.52
N CYS A 105 -45.04 15.97 43.67
CA CYS A 105 -43.80 16.54 43.16
C CYS A 105 -43.69 16.44 41.64
N ALA A 106 -43.12 17.47 41.03
CA ALA A 106 -42.69 17.43 39.65
C ALA A 106 -41.59 16.36 39.47
N SER A 107 -41.40 15.90 38.23
CA SER A 107 -40.32 14.95 37.91
C SER A 107 -38.95 15.52 38.34
N GLY A 108 -38.10 14.68 38.90
CA GLY A 108 -36.79 15.07 39.45
C GLY A 108 -36.82 15.52 40.92
N TRP A 109 -37.99 15.62 41.56
CA TRP A 109 -38.10 16.07 42.95
C TRP A 109 -38.85 15.08 43.84
N SER A 110 -38.52 15.09 45.13
CA SER A 110 -39.09 14.20 46.16
C SER A 110 -39.18 14.88 47.53
N GLY A 111 -39.70 14.14 48.50
CA GLY A 111 -39.94 14.62 49.87
C GLY A 111 -41.32 15.29 50.03
N THR A 112 -41.73 15.50 51.28
CA THR A 112 -43.07 16.00 51.63
C THR A 112 -43.39 17.35 50.97
N ASN A 113 -42.38 18.21 50.80
CA ASN A 113 -42.52 19.56 50.24
C ASN A 113 -41.86 19.71 48.87
N CYS A 114 -41.47 18.59 48.24
CA CYS A 114 -40.76 18.56 46.96
C CYS A 114 -39.44 19.33 46.94
N THR A 115 -38.74 19.36 48.07
CA THR A 115 -37.48 20.08 48.27
C THR A 115 -36.25 19.21 48.08
N ILE A 116 -36.42 17.89 47.98
CA ILE A 116 -35.31 16.94 47.85
C ILE A 116 -35.13 16.63 46.38
N ASP A 117 -33.99 17.05 45.84
CA ASP A 117 -33.56 16.74 44.49
C ASP A 117 -33.28 15.24 44.35
N ILE A 118 -33.82 14.61 43.30
CA ILE A 118 -33.56 13.20 43.02
C ILE A 118 -32.26 13.14 42.22
N ASP A 119 -31.22 12.56 42.81
CA ASP A 119 -29.96 12.37 42.10
C ASP A 119 -30.07 11.22 41.10
N GLU A 120 -30.32 11.54 39.82
CA GLU A 120 -30.45 10.54 38.75
C GLU A 120 -29.13 9.86 38.39
N CYS A 121 -27.99 10.39 38.83
CA CYS A 121 -26.68 9.78 38.61
C CYS A 121 -26.43 8.55 39.49
N ASN A 122 -27.24 8.33 40.53
CA ASN A 122 -27.21 7.08 41.28
C ASN A 122 -27.64 5.87 40.44
N ASN A 123 -28.35 6.10 39.33
CA ASN A 123 -28.61 5.07 38.34
C ASN A 123 -27.45 5.00 37.33
N THR A 124 -26.72 3.90 37.33
CA THR A 124 -25.55 3.67 36.46
C THR A 124 -25.89 3.67 34.97
N ASN A 125 -27.16 3.53 34.59
CA ASN A 125 -27.61 3.48 33.19
C ASN A 125 -28.10 4.84 32.66
N THR A 126 -28.06 5.90 33.47
CA THR A 126 -28.50 7.26 33.08
C THR A 126 -27.65 7.82 31.94
N CYS A 127 -26.32 7.79 32.08
CA CYS A 127 -25.39 8.14 31.00
C CYS A 127 -24.71 6.86 30.49
N GLN A 128 -24.91 6.53 29.22
CA GLN A 128 -24.39 5.30 28.62
C GLN A 128 -23.07 5.54 27.90
N ASN A 129 -22.45 4.45 27.42
CA ASN A 129 -21.27 4.47 26.55
C ASN A 129 -20.09 5.32 27.08
N GLY A 130 -19.83 5.24 28.39
CA GLY A 130 -18.74 5.97 29.04
C GLY A 130 -19.03 7.45 29.28
N GLY A 131 -20.28 7.89 29.11
CA GLY A 131 -20.72 9.24 29.48
C GLY A 131 -20.56 9.51 30.98
N THR A 132 -20.15 10.73 31.33
CA THR A 132 -20.03 11.18 32.72
C THR A 132 -21.30 11.90 33.15
N CYS A 133 -21.94 11.43 34.23
CA CYS A 133 -23.16 12.02 34.77
C CYS A 133 -22.86 13.13 35.76
N SER A 134 -23.59 14.24 35.66
CA SER A 134 -23.63 15.30 36.67
C SER A 134 -25.07 15.57 37.06
N ASN A 135 -25.39 15.42 38.34
CA ASN A 135 -26.70 15.77 38.88
C ASN A 135 -26.87 17.30 38.91
N ILE A 136 -28.05 17.78 38.54
CA ILE A 136 -28.43 19.20 38.57
C ILE A 136 -29.84 19.33 39.17
N GLY A 137 -30.24 20.52 39.62
CA GLY A 137 -31.55 20.67 40.27
C GLY A 137 -32.72 20.24 39.36
N GLY A 138 -33.40 19.17 39.75
CA GLY A 138 -34.55 18.57 39.07
C GLY A 138 -34.22 17.79 37.80
N SER A 139 -32.93 17.52 37.51
CA SER A 139 -32.51 16.79 36.31
C SER A 139 -31.04 16.37 36.37
N TYR A 140 -30.50 15.91 35.25
CA TYR A 140 -29.10 15.55 35.10
C TYR A 140 -28.54 16.05 33.77
N ASN A 141 -27.21 16.06 33.69
CA ASN A 141 -26.51 16.32 32.44
C ASN A 141 -25.49 15.20 32.20
N CYS A 142 -25.53 14.59 31.02
CA CYS A 142 -24.51 13.65 30.58
C CYS A 142 -23.50 14.34 29.67
N ILE A 143 -22.22 14.24 30.03
CA ILE A 143 -21.11 14.59 29.14
C ILE A 143 -20.68 13.32 28.41
N CYS A 144 -20.98 13.25 27.11
CA CYS A 144 -20.72 12.05 26.33
C CYS A 144 -19.23 11.86 26.02
N ALA A 145 -18.81 10.59 26.05
CA ALA A 145 -17.50 10.21 25.53
C ALA A 145 -17.42 10.49 24.02
N SER A 146 -16.20 10.59 23.49
CA SER A 146 -15.97 10.75 22.05
C SER A 146 -16.67 9.64 21.27
N GLY A 147 -17.29 9.99 20.14
CA GLY A 147 -18.07 9.07 19.30
C GLY A 147 -19.54 8.90 19.70
N TRP A 148 -19.98 9.53 20.80
CA TRP A 148 -21.38 9.43 21.26
C TRP A 148 -22.05 10.80 21.44
N SER A 149 -23.37 10.81 21.28
CA SER A 149 -24.21 12.00 21.39
C SER A 149 -25.59 11.69 21.96
N GLY A 150 -26.42 12.73 22.10
CA GLY A 150 -27.75 12.68 22.70
C GLY A 150 -27.73 12.85 24.22
N THR A 151 -28.91 13.09 24.81
CA THR A 151 -29.06 13.42 26.23
C THR A 151 -28.46 12.37 27.17
N ASN A 152 -28.53 11.10 26.78
CA ASN A 152 -28.06 9.97 27.59
C ASN A 152 -26.85 9.26 26.96
N CYS A 153 -26.22 9.88 25.97
CA CYS A 153 -25.06 9.34 25.24
C CYS A 153 -25.33 8.00 24.54
N THR A 154 -26.56 7.81 24.06
CA THR A 154 -27.02 6.57 23.40
C THR A 154 -26.94 6.62 21.88
N ILE A 155 -26.70 7.80 21.30
CA ILE A 155 -26.67 8.00 19.85
C ILE A 155 -25.23 7.92 19.38
N ASP A 156 -24.92 6.89 18.62
CA ASP A 156 -23.63 6.71 17.95
C ASP A 156 -23.42 7.79 16.89
N ILE A 157 -22.24 8.42 16.88
CA ILE A 157 -21.88 9.41 15.87
C ILE A 157 -21.30 8.66 14.68
N ASP A 158 -21.99 8.72 13.54
CA ASP A 158 -21.47 8.12 12.31
C ASP A 158 -20.38 9.01 11.69
N GLU A 159 -19.11 8.68 11.97
CA GLU A 159 -17.97 9.44 11.46
C GLU A 159 -17.74 9.26 9.95
N CYS A 160 -18.38 8.27 9.31
CA CYS A 160 -18.30 8.06 7.87
C CYS A 160 -19.11 9.08 7.06
N ASN A 161 -20.00 9.85 7.71
CA ASN A 161 -20.65 11.00 7.06
C ASN A 161 -19.65 12.11 6.70
N ASN A 162 -18.46 12.12 7.30
CA ASN A 162 -17.36 12.97 6.88
C ASN A 162 -16.51 12.25 5.81
N THR A 163 -16.52 12.80 4.60
CA THR A 163 -15.80 12.23 3.45
C THR A 163 -14.29 12.19 3.61
N ASN A 164 -13.73 12.94 4.58
CA ASN A 164 -12.29 13.00 4.83
C ASN A 164 -11.81 12.05 5.94
N THR A 165 -12.71 11.25 6.53
CA THR A 165 -12.38 10.30 7.60
C THR A 165 -11.42 9.21 7.11
N CYS A 166 -11.74 8.55 5.99
CA CYS A 166 -10.84 7.61 5.33
C CYS A 166 -10.33 8.22 4.02
N GLN A 167 -9.01 8.36 3.89
CA GLN A 167 -8.39 9.00 2.73
C GLN A 167 -7.87 7.97 1.72
N ASN A 168 -7.38 8.47 0.58
CA ASN A 168 -6.69 7.67 -0.45
C ASN A 168 -7.47 6.43 -0.94
N GLY A 169 -8.79 6.57 -1.08
CA GLY A 169 -9.67 5.50 -1.55
C GLY A 169 -10.00 4.45 -0.48
N GLY A 170 -9.72 4.72 0.79
CA GLY A 170 -10.14 3.87 1.91
C GLY A 170 -11.67 3.81 2.04
N THR A 171 -12.19 2.61 2.36
CA THR A 171 -13.61 2.40 2.63
C THR A 171 -13.89 2.59 4.12
N CYS A 172 -14.81 3.49 4.47
CA CYS A 172 -15.22 3.74 5.85
C CYS A 172 -16.34 2.79 6.29
N SER A 173 -16.24 2.27 7.51
CA SER A 173 -17.31 1.56 8.20
C SER A 173 -17.51 2.16 9.58
N ASN A 174 -18.72 2.64 9.86
CA ASN A 174 -19.09 3.12 11.19
C ASN A 174 -19.24 1.94 12.17
N ILE A 175 -18.76 2.10 13.40
CA ILE A 175 -18.86 1.12 14.48
C ILE A 175 -19.25 1.84 15.78
N GLY A 176 -19.67 1.12 16.83
CA GLY A 176 -20.10 1.78 18.06
C GLY A 176 -18.98 2.62 18.71
N GLY A 177 -19.18 3.95 18.74
CA GLY A 177 -18.29 4.94 19.33
C GLY A 177 -17.02 5.27 18.53
N SER A 178 -16.90 4.79 17.29
CA SER A 178 -15.72 4.98 16.44
C SER A 178 -16.02 4.58 14.98
N TYR A 179 -15.02 4.65 14.13
CA TYR A 179 -15.05 4.11 12.78
C TYR A 179 -13.88 3.15 12.55
N ASN A 180 -13.94 2.43 11.44
CA ASN A 180 -12.84 1.65 10.90
C ASN A 180 -12.65 1.97 9.42
N CYS A 181 -11.44 2.31 9.02
CA CYS A 181 -11.07 2.48 7.61
C CYS A 181 -10.39 1.23 7.08
N ILE A 182 -10.93 0.68 6.00
CA ILE A 182 -10.26 -0.37 5.21
C ILE A 182 -9.48 0.33 4.11
N CYS A 183 -8.16 0.38 4.24
CA CYS A 183 -7.30 1.10 3.30
C CYS A 183 -7.17 0.40 1.95
N ALA A 184 -7.13 1.20 0.90
CA ALA A 184 -6.76 0.73 -0.42
C ALA A 184 -5.30 0.20 -0.42
N SER A 185 -4.98 -0.66 -1.39
CA SER A 185 -3.61 -1.16 -1.57
C SER A 185 -2.62 0.01 -1.68
N GLY A 186 -1.47 -0.10 -1.02
CA GLY A 186 -0.44 0.95 -0.97
C GLY A 186 -0.62 1.96 0.17
N TRP A 187 -1.70 1.89 0.96
CA TRP A 187 -1.95 2.82 2.07
C TRP A 187 -2.17 2.10 3.40
N SER A 188 -1.84 2.80 4.49
CA SER A 188 -1.95 2.30 5.86
C SER A 188 -2.29 3.40 6.87
N GLY A 189 -2.41 3.02 8.15
CA GLY A 189 -2.82 3.90 9.25
C GLY A 189 -4.33 3.96 9.44
N THR A 190 -4.77 4.48 10.58
CA THR A 190 -6.19 4.52 10.99
C THR A 190 -7.09 5.19 9.96
N ASN A 191 -6.57 6.21 9.27
CA ASN A 191 -7.31 7.02 8.29
C ASN A 191 -6.79 6.85 6.86
N CYS A 192 -5.96 5.82 6.62
CA CYS A 192 -5.36 5.52 5.32
C CYS A 192 -4.50 6.66 4.74
N THR A 193 -3.86 7.44 5.61
CA THR A 193 -3.05 8.60 5.24
C THR A 193 -1.56 8.28 5.10
N ILE A 194 -1.13 7.10 5.52
CA ILE A 194 0.27 6.71 5.53
C ILE A 194 0.55 5.90 4.27
N ASP A 195 1.37 6.46 3.39
CA ASP A 195 1.87 5.80 2.19
C ASP A 195 2.79 4.63 2.57
N ILE A 196 2.56 3.45 1.99
CA ILE A 196 3.43 2.29 2.20
C ILE A 196 4.60 2.40 1.24
N ASP A 197 5.81 2.55 1.76
CA ASP A 197 7.00 2.54 0.92
C ASP A 197 7.38 1.10 0.52
N GLU A 198 6.97 0.69 -0.68
CA GLU A 198 7.26 -0.65 -1.21
C GLU A 198 8.74 -0.85 -1.55
N CYS A 199 9.55 0.21 -1.64
CA CYS A 199 10.99 0.10 -1.89
C CYS A 199 11.78 -0.39 -0.66
N ASN A 200 11.18 -0.39 0.53
CA ASN A 200 11.77 -1.07 1.70
C ASN A 200 11.88 -2.59 1.51
N ASN A 201 11.10 -3.16 0.58
CA ASN A 201 11.28 -4.54 0.16
C ASN A 201 12.30 -4.61 -0.99
N THR A 202 13.44 -5.23 -0.73
CA THR A 202 14.54 -5.36 -1.71
C THR A 202 14.16 -6.17 -2.96
N ASN A 203 13.07 -6.94 -2.92
CA ASN A 203 12.61 -7.76 -4.04
C ASN A 203 11.56 -7.07 -4.93
N THR A 204 11.19 -5.82 -4.63
CA THR A 204 10.20 -5.04 -5.39
C THR A 204 10.69 -4.79 -6.82
N CYS A 205 11.91 -4.28 -6.99
CA CYS A 205 12.56 -4.13 -8.29
C CYS A 205 13.71 -5.13 -8.41
N GLN A 206 13.61 -6.05 -9.36
CA GLN A 206 14.58 -7.13 -9.54
C GLN A 206 15.63 -6.80 -10.60
N ASN A 207 16.62 -7.69 -10.76
CA ASN A 207 17.63 -7.63 -11.83
C ASN A 207 18.37 -6.29 -11.96
N GLY A 208 18.68 -5.66 -10.82
CA GLY A 208 19.38 -4.37 -10.77
C GLY A 208 18.50 -3.16 -11.06
N GLY A 209 17.18 -3.32 -11.07
CA GLY A 209 16.23 -2.21 -11.17
C GLY A 209 16.32 -1.26 -9.97
N THR A 210 16.18 0.04 -10.22
CA THR A 210 16.15 1.08 -9.18
C THR A 210 14.71 1.37 -8.78
N CYS A 211 14.40 1.27 -7.50
CA CYS A 211 13.06 1.53 -6.96
C CYS A 211 12.88 3.00 -6.58
N SER A 212 11.71 3.55 -6.89
CA SER A 212 11.25 4.85 -6.39
C SER A 212 9.84 4.70 -5.83
N ASN A 213 9.67 5.05 -4.56
CA ASN A 213 8.36 5.09 -3.92
C ASN A 213 7.52 6.27 -4.46
N ILE A 214 6.22 6.07 -4.67
CA ILE A 214 5.27 7.09 -5.10
C ILE A 214 3.96 6.93 -4.31
N GLY A 215 3.08 7.94 -4.30
CA GLY A 215 1.85 7.85 -3.51
C GLY A 215 0.96 6.65 -3.90
N GLY A 216 0.81 5.69 -2.99
CA GLY A 216 0.02 4.47 -3.11
C GLY A 216 0.64 3.38 -3.99
N SER A 217 1.90 3.52 -4.41
CA SER A 217 2.56 2.56 -5.29
C SER A 217 4.07 2.80 -5.40
N TYR A 218 4.71 2.12 -6.35
CA TYR A 218 6.13 2.29 -6.65
C TYR A 218 6.36 2.30 -8.15
N ASN A 219 7.54 2.77 -8.54
CA ASN A 219 8.02 2.69 -9.90
C ASN A 219 9.42 2.08 -9.93
N CYS A 220 9.61 1.04 -10.75
CA CYS A 220 10.92 0.45 -11.00
C CYS A 220 11.50 0.99 -12.31
N ILE A 221 12.71 1.52 -12.25
CA ILE A 221 13.52 1.83 -13.43
C ILE A 221 14.42 0.63 -13.70
N CYS A 222 14.11 -0.13 -14.75
CA CYS A 222 14.81 -1.37 -15.06
C CYS A 222 16.21 -1.12 -15.62
N ALA A 223 17.14 -1.98 -15.24
CA ALA A 223 18.45 -2.06 -15.88
C ALA A 223 18.31 -2.48 -17.35
N SER A 224 19.32 -2.15 -18.16
CA SER A 224 19.35 -2.56 -19.58
C SER A 224 19.18 -4.09 -19.70
N GLY A 225 18.37 -4.52 -20.67
CA GLY A 225 18.05 -5.94 -20.90
C GLY A 225 16.83 -6.45 -20.10
N TRP A 226 16.24 -5.64 -19.21
CA TRP A 226 15.07 -6.04 -18.42
C TRP A 226 13.89 -5.10 -18.59
N SER A 227 12.68 -5.64 -18.41
CA SER A 227 11.41 -4.92 -18.57
C SER A 227 10.33 -5.44 -17.61
N GLY A 228 9.14 -4.85 -17.69
CA GLY A 228 8.01 -5.12 -16.80
C GLY A 228 8.03 -4.26 -15.53
N THR A 229 6.91 -4.23 -14.81
CA THR A 229 6.71 -3.38 -13.63
C THR A 229 7.77 -3.59 -12.55
N ASN A 230 8.25 -4.83 -12.39
CA ASN A 230 9.21 -5.22 -11.36
C ASN A 230 10.57 -5.62 -11.95
N CYS A 231 10.81 -5.32 -13.23
CA CYS A 231 12.04 -5.65 -13.95
C CYS A 231 12.36 -7.15 -14.01
N THR A 232 11.32 -8.00 -14.00
CA THR A 232 11.44 -9.46 -14.01
C THR A 232 11.40 -10.07 -15.40
N ILE A 233 11.05 -9.27 -16.42
CA ILE A 233 10.88 -9.77 -17.79
C ILE A 233 12.16 -9.50 -18.55
N ASP A 234 12.86 -10.58 -18.91
CA ASP A 234 14.05 -10.53 -19.77
C ASP A 234 13.68 -10.08 -21.18
N ILE A 235 14.44 -9.13 -21.74
CA ILE A 235 14.25 -8.66 -23.11
C ILE A 235 15.01 -9.57 -24.04
N ASP A 236 14.29 -10.30 -24.90
CA ASP A 236 14.93 -11.12 -25.92
C ASP A 236 15.49 -10.26 -27.05
N GLU A 237 16.79 -9.95 -26.98
CA GLU A 237 17.45 -9.15 -28.01
C GLU A 237 17.61 -9.89 -29.34
N CYS A 238 17.43 -11.21 -29.39
CA CYS A 238 17.50 -11.97 -30.64
C CYS A 238 16.30 -11.72 -31.56
N ASN A 239 15.18 -11.19 -31.03
CA ASN A 239 14.06 -10.73 -31.85
C ASN A 239 14.40 -9.47 -32.65
N ASN A 240 15.48 -8.78 -32.32
CA ASN A 240 16.00 -7.67 -33.11
C ASN A 240 16.91 -8.21 -34.22
N THR A 241 16.61 -7.87 -35.48
CA THR A 241 17.27 -8.41 -36.66
C THR A 241 18.76 -8.07 -36.77
N ASN A 242 19.26 -7.14 -35.94
CA ASN A 242 20.63 -6.62 -36.02
C ASN A 242 21.55 -7.07 -34.87
N SER A 243 21.09 -7.95 -33.98
CA SER A 243 21.86 -8.36 -32.79
C SER A 243 23.09 -9.20 -33.15
N CYS A 244 22.95 -10.17 -34.06
CA CYS A 244 24.07 -10.93 -34.62
C CYS A 244 24.12 -10.73 -36.13
N GLN A 245 25.27 -10.27 -36.65
CA GLN A 245 25.46 -9.99 -38.06
C GLN A 245 26.30 -11.07 -38.75
N ASN A 246 26.44 -10.98 -40.07
CA ASN A 246 27.32 -11.83 -40.88
C ASN A 246 27.11 -13.34 -40.69
N GLY A 247 25.85 -13.76 -40.56
CA GLY A 247 25.47 -15.17 -40.39
C GLY A 247 25.68 -15.71 -38.98
N GLY A 248 25.94 -14.86 -37.98
CA GLY A 248 26.00 -15.26 -36.58
C GLY A 248 24.66 -15.80 -36.05
N THR A 249 24.74 -16.83 -35.21
CA THR A 249 23.56 -17.40 -34.53
C THR A 249 23.37 -16.73 -33.17
N CYS A 250 22.17 -16.21 -32.91
CA CYS A 250 21.84 -15.52 -31.67
C CYS A 250 21.27 -16.48 -30.62
N SER A 251 21.69 -16.30 -29.36
CA SER A 251 21.08 -16.94 -28.19
C SER A 251 20.79 -15.90 -27.13
N ASN A 252 19.53 -15.81 -26.71
CA ASN A 252 19.12 -14.94 -25.61
C ASN A 252 19.61 -15.48 -24.26
N ILE A 253 20.03 -14.61 -23.36
CA ILE A 253 20.47 -14.93 -21.99
C ILE A 253 19.91 -13.87 -21.01
N GLY A 254 19.91 -14.15 -19.70
CA GLY A 254 19.35 -13.18 -18.75
C GLY A 254 20.05 -11.82 -18.79
N GLY A 255 19.31 -10.79 -19.19
CA GLY A 255 19.75 -9.39 -19.31
C GLY A 255 20.66 -9.10 -20.50
N SER A 256 20.87 -10.04 -21.42
CA SER A 256 21.67 -9.81 -22.62
C SER A 256 21.51 -10.92 -23.67
N TYR A 257 22.38 -10.92 -24.68
CA TYR A 257 22.44 -11.97 -25.69
C TYR A 257 23.88 -12.36 -25.96
N ASN A 258 24.05 -13.54 -26.54
CA ASN A 258 25.31 -14.05 -27.02
C ASN A 258 25.21 -14.41 -28.51
N CYS A 259 26.17 -13.95 -29.31
CA CYS A 259 26.28 -14.33 -30.71
C CYS A 259 27.38 -15.37 -30.90
N ILE A 260 27.05 -16.46 -31.58
CA ILE A 260 28.02 -17.42 -32.09
C ILE A 260 28.32 -17.02 -33.52
N CYS A 261 29.51 -16.46 -33.76
CA CYS A 261 29.90 -15.94 -35.06
C CYS A 261 30.20 -17.04 -36.06
N ALA A 262 29.83 -16.80 -37.32
CA ALA A 262 30.28 -17.62 -38.44
C ALA A 262 31.81 -17.52 -38.59
N SER A 263 32.41 -18.52 -39.23
CA SER A 263 33.85 -18.51 -39.53
C SER A 263 34.23 -17.23 -40.27
N GLY A 264 35.37 -16.63 -39.93
CA GLY A 264 35.84 -15.36 -40.49
C GLY A 264 35.32 -14.10 -39.77
N TRP A 265 34.45 -14.22 -38.76
CA TRP A 265 33.90 -13.09 -38.01
C TRP A 265 34.08 -13.22 -36.50
N SER A 266 34.17 -12.07 -35.82
CA SER A 266 34.37 -11.96 -34.38
C SER A 266 33.66 -10.73 -33.77
N GLY A 267 33.79 -10.56 -32.45
CA GLY A 267 33.13 -9.50 -31.68
C GLY A 267 31.75 -9.89 -31.17
N LYS A 268 31.20 -9.12 -30.22
CA LYS A 268 29.91 -9.41 -29.55
C LYS A 268 28.76 -9.62 -30.55
N ASN A 269 28.77 -8.87 -31.65
CA ASN A 269 27.71 -8.87 -32.66
C ASN A 269 28.17 -9.46 -34.00
N CYS A 270 29.33 -10.11 -34.04
CA CYS A 270 29.92 -10.70 -35.25
C CYS A 270 30.19 -9.71 -36.40
N THR A 271 30.49 -8.45 -36.04
CA THR A 271 30.74 -7.36 -37.00
C THR A 271 32.22 -7.14 -37.31
N ILE A 272 33.12 -7.80 -36.59
CA ILE A 272 34.56 -7.63 -36.74
C ILE A 272 35.07 -8.73 -37.66
N ASP A 273 35.51 -8.35 -38.85
CA ASP A 273 36.15 -9.24 -39.82
C ASP A 273 37.49 -9.76 -39.28
N ILE A 274 37.73 -11.06 -39.40
CA ILE A 274 39.00 -11.68 -39.00
C ILE A 274 39.93 -11.62 -40.20
N ASP A 275 41.01 -10.86 -40.09
CA ASP A 275 42.02 -10.81 -41.14
C ASP A 275 42.91 -12.06 -41.11
N GLU A 276 42.62 -13.02 -41.99
CA GLU A 276 43.39 -14.27 -42.10
C GLU A 276 44.80 -14.07 -42.68
N CYS A 277 45.09 -12.92 -43.30
CA CYS A 277 46.43 -12.61 -43.82
C CYS A 277 47.43 -12.27 -42.71
N ASN A 278 46.97 -12.00 -41.49
CA ASN A 278 47.87 -11.90 -40.32
C ASN A 278 48.57 -13.22 -40.01
N ASN A 279 48.04 -14.35 -40.47
CA ASN A 279 48.72 -15.63 -40.44
C ASN A 279 49.59 -15.79 -41.69
N THR A 280 50.91 -15.80 -41.50
CA THR A 280 51.89 -15.90 -42.59
C THR A 280 51.80 -17.20 -43.40
N ASN A 281 51.12 -18.23 -42.87
CA ASN A 281 50.97 -19.53 -43.52
C ASN A 281 49.66 -19.68 -44.32
N THR A 282 48.84 -18.62 -44.40
CA THR A 282 47.56 -18.61 -45.11
C THR A 282 47.75 -18.79 -46.62
N CYS A 283 48.63 -18.01 -47.24
CA CYS A 283 49.04 -18.18 -48.63
C CYS A 283 50.48 -18.72 -48.69
N GLN A 284 50.65 -19.94 -49.19
CA GLN A 284 51.94 -20.61 -49.20
C GLN A 284 52.67 -20.40 -50.53
N ASN A 285 53.92 -20.86 -50.61
CA ASN A 285 54.73 -20.89 -51.84
C ASN A 285 54.87 -19.54 -52.56
N GLY A 286 54.99 -18.46 -51.78
CA GLY A 286 55.14 -17.10 -52.31
C GLY A 286 53.84 -16.46 -52.82
N GLY A 287 52.68 -17.03 -52.48
CA GLY A 287 51.38 -16.42 -52.74
C GLY A 287 51.19 -15.10 -51.98
N THR A 288 50.53 -14.13 -52.62
CA THR A 288 50.16 -12.84 -51.99
C THR A 288 48.76 -12.94 -51.41
N CYS A 289 48.62 -12.63 -50.13
CA CYS A 289 47.33 -12.65 -49.42
C CYS A 289 46.61 -11.31 -49.51
N SER A 290 45.29 -11.35 -49.74
CA SER A 290 44.39 -10.21 -49.61
C SER A 290 43.20 -10.58 -48.73
N ASN A 291 43.00 -9.85 -47.64
CA ASN A 291 41.85 -10.02 -46.76
C ASN A 291 40.56 -9.51 -47.45
N ILE A 292 39.45 -10.21 -47.26
CA ILE A 292 38.11 -9.82 -47.75
C ILE A 292 37.06 -10.08 -46.65
N GLY A 293 35.86 -9.50 -46.76
CA GLY A 293 34.85 -9.68 -45.71
C GLY A 293 34.48 -11.15 -45.48
N GLY A 294 34.80 -11.67 -44.29
CA GLY A 294 34.55 -13.04 -43.83
C GLY A 294 35.47 -14.10 -44.42
N SER A 295 36.53 -13.72 -45.15
CA SER A 295 37.44 -14.67 -45.79
C SER A 295 38.72 -13.99 -46.34
N TYR A 296 39.50 -14.73 -47.12
CA TYR A 296 40.70 -14.21 -47.78
C TYR A 296 40.79 -14.73 -49.20
N ASN A 297 41.64 -14.08 -49.99
CA ASN A 297 42.00 -14.51 -51.33
C ASN A 297 43.52 -14.57 -51.48
N CYS A 298 44.04 -15.73 -51.91
CA CYS A 298 45.45 -15.89 -52.24
C CYS A 298 45.66 -15.76 -53.75
N ILE A 299 46.57 -14.87 -54.14
CA ILE A 299 47.07 -14.80 -55.51
C ILE A 299 48.35 -15.62 -55.57
N CYS A 300 48.28 -16.79 -56.21
CA CYS A 300 49.39 -17.73 -56.24
C CYS A 300 50.53 -17.27 -57.16
N ALA A 301 51.76 -17.54 -56.72
CA ALA A 301 52.93 -17.41 -57.58
C ALA A 301 52.83 -18.40 -58.76
N SER A 302 53.54 -18.09 -59.85
CA SER A 302 53.59 -18.98 -61.02
C SER A 302 54.06 -20.39 -60.62
N GLY A 303 53.42 -21.42 -61.17
CA GLY A 303 53.66 -22.83 -60.81
C GLY A 303 52.81 -23.35 -59.65
N TRP A 304 51.99 -22.52 -58.99
CA TRP A 304 51.14 -22.94 -57.87
C TRP A 304 49.66 -22.60 -58.06
N SER A 305 48.78 -23.37 -57.44
CA SER A 305 47.33 -23.26 -57.51
C SER A 305 46.63 -23.69 -56.21
N GLY A 306 45.31 -23.61 -56.19
CA GLY A 306 44.47 -23.89 -55.02
C GLY A 306 44.26 -22.67 -54.11
N THR A 307 43.30 -22.75 -53.19
CA THR A 307 42.88 -21.63 -52.34
C THR A 307 44.03 -21.03 -51.52
N ASN A 308 44.97 -21.87 -51.08
CA ASN A 308 46.11 -21.48 -50.24
C ASN A 308 47.45 -21.58 -50.97
N CYS A 309 47.43 -21.73 -52.30
CA CYS A 309 48.62 -21.89 -53.15
C CYS A 309 49.49 -23.10 -52.79
N THR A 310 48.87 -24.17 -52.29
CA THR A 310 49.54 -25.41 -51.86
C THR A 310 49.60 -26.49 -52.93
N ILE A 311 48.88 -26.31 -54.04
CA ILE A 311 48.80 -27.31 -55.10
C ILE A 311 49.80 -26.93 -56.19
N ASP A 312 50.82 -27.76 -56.34
CA ASP A 312 51.83 -27.65 -57.40
C ASP A 312 51.19 -27.89 -58.78
N ILE A 313 51.48 -27.03 -59.76
CA ILE A 313 51.00 -27.18 -61.13
C ILE A 313 51.98 -28.06 -61.88
N ASP A 314 51.54 -29.23 -62.31
CA ASP A 314 52.37 -30.10 -63.15
C ASP A 314 52.44 -29.57 -64.59
N GLU A 315 53.51 -28.85 -64.90
CA GLU A 315 53.70 -28.30 -66.24
C GLU A 315 54.04 -29.35 -67.29
N CYS A 316 54.39 -30.59 -66.91
CA CYS A 316 54.63 -31.66 -67.86
C CYS A 316 53.34 -32.16 -68.54
N ASN A 317 52.17 -31.84 -67.98
CA ASN A 317 50.89 -32.08 -68.66
C ASN A 317 50.69 -31.16 -69.88
N ASN A 318 51.47 -30.08 -69.98
CA ASN A 318 51.51 -29.25 -71.19
C ASN A 318 52.53 -29.83 -72.18
N THR A 319 52.05 -30.22 -73.37
CA THR A 319 52.87 -30.86 -74.41
C THR A 319 54.01 -29.99 -74.93
N ASN A 320 53.99 -28.69 -74.66
CA ASN A 320 55.00 -27.74 -75.14
C ASN A 320 56.10 -27.42 -74.12
N SER A 321 56.08 -28.02 -72.93
CA SER A 321 57.02 -27.72 -71.83
C SER A 321 58.44 -28.20 -72.13
N CYS A 322 58.61 -29.42 -72.65
CA CYS A 322 59.88 -29.93 -73.17
C CYS A 322 59.72 -30.27 -74.65
N GLN A 323 60.50 -29.60 -75.50
CA GLN A 323 60.42 -29.76 -76.95
C GLN A 323 61.56 -30.65 -77.46
N ASN A 324 61.53 -30.97 -78.76
CA ASN A 324 62.58 -31.70 -79.46
C ASN A 324 62.99 -33.04 -78.81
N GLY A 325 62.00 -33.78 -78.29
CA GLY A 325 62.21 -35.09 -77.68
C GLY A 325 62.78 -35.07 -76.25
N GLY A 326 62.76 -33.92 -75.57
CA GLY A 326 63.16 -33.81 -74.17
C GLY A 326 62.18 -34.53 -73.22
N THR A 327 62.73 -35.16 -72.18
CA THR A 327 61.94 -35.81 -71.12
C THR A 327 61.62 -34.79 -70.03
N CYS A 328 60.34 -34.62 -69.71
CA CYS A 328 59.87 -33.70 -68.67
C CYS A 328 59.79 -34.38 -67.30
N SER A 329 60.23 -33.67 -66.26
CA SER A 329 60.00 -34.03 -64.85
C SER A 329 59.42 -32.82 -64.11
N ASN A 330 58.28 -33.00 -63.48
CA ASN A 330 57.68 -31.98 -62.62
C ASN A 330 58.47 -31.82 -61.31
N ILE A 331 58.62 -30.58 -60.83
CA ILE A 331 59.25 -30.24 -59.55
C ILE A 331 58.41 -29.16 -58.84
N GLY A 332 58.66 -28.88 -57.56
CA GLY A 332 57.86 -27.87 -56.85
C GLY A 332 57.98 -26.47 -57.48
N GLY A 333 56.86 -25.95 -57.99
CA GLY A 333 56.69 -24.64 -58.59
C GLY A 333 57.30 -24.45 -59.98
N SER A 334 57.76 -25.52 -60.64
CA SER A 334 58.35 -25.49 -61.98
C SER A 334 58.52 -26.92 -62.52
N TYR A 335 59.02 -27.05 -63.74
CA TYR A 335 59.46 -28.33 -64.30
C TYR A 335 60.94 -28.27 -64.68
N ASN A 336 61.51 -29.45 -64.92
CA ASN A 336 62.85 -29.62 -65.48
C ASN A 336 62.78 -30.49 -66.73
N CYS A 337 63.43 -30.04 -67.81
CA CYS A 337 63.57 -30.82 -69.03
C CYS A 337 64.97 -31.43 -69.13
N ILE A 338 65.02 -32.73 -69.37
CA ILE A 338 66.25 -33.42 -69.79
C ILE A 338 66.24 -33.46 -71.31
N CYS A 339 67.08 -32.63 -71.92
CA CYS A 339 67.12 -32.49 -73.37
C CYS A 339 67.74 -33.71 -74.05
N ALA A 340 67.19 -34.06 -75.21
CA ALA A 340 67.82 -35.01 -76.12
C ALA A 340 69.16 -34.45 -76.61
N SER A 341 70.09 -35.33 -77.01
CA SER A 341 71.39 -34.92 -77.56
C SER A 341 71.21 -33.94 -78.71
N GLY A 342 72.03 -32.88 -78.75
CA GLY A 342 71.93 -31.80 -79.73
C GLY A 342 71.02 -30.64 -79.31
N TRP A 343 70.31 -30.71 -78.17
CA TRP A 343 69.42 -29.65 -77.69
C TRP A 343 69.76 -29.18 -76.27
N SER A 344 69.49 -27.90 -75.99
CA SER A 344 69.74 -27.23 -74.72
C SER A 344 68.67 -26.18 -74.38
N GLY A 345 68.82 -25.53 -73.22
CA GLY A 345 67.87 -24.55 -72.68
C GLY A 345 66.77 -25.17 -71.84
N LYS A 346 66.05 -24.35 -71.05
CA LYS A 346 65.03 -24.81 -70.09
C LYS A 346 63.96 -25.71 -70.72
N ASN A 347 63.59 -25.43 -71.98
CA ASN A 347 62.53 -26.14 -72.72
C ASN A 347 63.07 -27.00 -73.86
N CYS A 348 64.39 -27.20 -73.94
CA CYS A 348 65.07 -27.93 -75.02
C CYS A 348 64.83 -27.35 -76.43
N THR A 349 64.66 -26.04 -76.52
CA THR A 349 64.40 -25.32 -77.78
C THR A 349 65.65 -24.73 -78.41
N ILE A 350 66.79 -24.76 -77.71
CA ILE A 350 68.05 -24.18 -78.19
C ILE A 350 68.86 -25.30 -78.83
N ASP A 351 69.05 -25.21 -80.14
CA ASP A 351 69.91 -26.10 -80.91
C ASP A 351 71.39 -25.91 -80.50
N ILE A 352 72.09 -27.01 -80.21
CA ILE A 352 73.51 -26.98 -79.86
C ILE A 352 74.30 -26.98 -81.16
N ASP A 353 75.03 -25.91 -81.44
CA ASP A 353 75.91 -25.87 -82.61
C ASP A 353 77.19 -26.68 -82.35
N GLU A 354 77.22 -27.92 -82.82
CA GLU A 354 78.36 -28.81 -82.66
C GLU A 354 79.58 -28.37 -83.49
N CYS A 355 79.42 -27.46 -84.46
CA CYS A 355 80.54 -26.92 -85.24
C CYS A 355 81.40 -25.93 -84.46
N ASN A 356 80.92 -25.42 -83.31
CA ASN A 356 81.75 -24.64 -82.39
C ASN A 356 82.89 -25.47 -81.79
N ASN A 357 82.76 -26.81 -81.78
CA ASN A 357 83.85 -27.69 -81.43
C ASN A 357 84.69 -27.99 -82.68
N THR A 358 85.94 -27.49 -82.69
CA THR A 358 86.86 -27.62 -83.84
C THR A 358 87.24 -29.06 -84.17
N ASN A 359 86.94 -30.02 -83.28
CA ASN A 359 87.24 -31.44 -83.47
C ASN A 359 86.04 -32.26 -83.98
N THR A 360 84.91 -31.60 -84.27
CA THR A 360 83.66 -32.24 -84.73
C THR A 360 83.79 -32.83 -86.13
N CYS A 361 84.31 -32.06 -87.10
CA CYS A 361 84.67 -32.57 -88.43
C CYS A 361 86.19 -32.61 -88.56
N GLN A 362 86.75 -33.80 -88.77
CA GLN A 362 88.19 -34.02 -88.80
C GLN A 362 88.72 -34.07 -90.24
N ASN A 363 90.06 -34.11 -90.39
CA ASN A 363 90.75 -34.26 -91.68
C ASN A 363 90.36 -33.23 -92.76
N GLY A 364 90.09 -31.99 -92.34
CA GLY A 364 89.74 -30.89 -93.24
C GLY A 364 88.29 -30.88 -93.72
N GLY A 365 87.39 -31.63 -93.06
CA GLY A 365 85.96 -31.60 -93.34
C GLY A 365 85.31 -30.26 -92.95
N THR A 366 84.36 -29.79 -93.76
CA THR A 366 83.58 -28.57 -93.47
C THR A 366 82.35 -28.94 -92.65
N CYS A 367 82.18 -28.32 -91.48
CA CYS A 367 81.03 -28.55 -90.60
C CYS A 367 79.85 -27.63 -90.96
N SER A 368 78.64 -28.18 -90.96
CA SER A 368 77.39 -27.43 -91.02
C SER A 368 76.46 -27.87 -89.89
N ASN A 369 76.06 -26.94 -89.04
CA ASN A 369 75.08 -27.19 -87.99
C ASN A 369 73.68 -27.41 -88.58
N ILE A 370 72.91 -28.36 -88.05
CA ILE A 370 71.52 -28.63 -88.42
C ILE A 370 70.67 -28.86 -87.16
N GLY A 371 69.34 -28.75 -87.23
CA GLY A 371 68.52 -28.89 -86.02
C GLY A 371 68.71 -30.25 -85.30
N GLY A 372 69.26 -30.21 -84.09
CA GLY A 372 69.55 -31.34 -83.22
C GLY A 372 70.78 -32.16 -83.59
N SER A 373 71.61 -31.72 -84.55
CA SER A 373 72.79 -32.45 -85.01
C SER A 373 73.71 -31.61 -85.90
N TYR A 374 74.74 -32.24 -86.48
CA TYR A 374 75.62 -31.60 -87.45
C TYR A 374 75.83 -32.50 -88.67
N ASN A 375 76.28 -31.89 -89.76
CA ASN A 375 76.69 -32.60 -90.96
C ASN A 375 78.12 -32.19 -91.34
N CYS A 376 79.01 -33.17 -91.47
CA CYS A 376 80.36 -32.96 -91.97
C CYS A 376 80.44 -33.28 -93.47
N ILE A 377 80.90 -32.33 -94.26
CA ILE A 377 81.24 -32.54 -95.66
C ILE A 377 82.73 -32.88 -95.73
N CYS A 378 83.03 -34.16 -95.98
CA CYS A 378 84.40 -34.67 -95.94
C CYS A 378 85.21 -34.26 -97.17
N ALA A 379 86.51 -34.01 -96.96
CA ALA A 379 87.48 -33.84 -98.03
C ALA A 379 87.73 -35.16 -98.77
N SER A 380 88.22 -35.07 -100.01
CA SER A 380 88.43 -36.25 -100.88
C SER A 380 89.33 -37.30 -100.22
N GLY A 381 88.84 -38.54 -100.14
CA GLY A 381 89.53 -39.67 -99.51
C GLY A 381 89.07 -39.99 -98.08
N TRP A 382 88.19 -39.20 -97.48
CA TRP A 382 87.64 -39.41 -96.13
C TRP A 382 86.12 -39.59 -96.14
N SER A 383 85.62 -40.38 -95.19
CA SER A 383 84.21 -40.76 -95.05
C SER A 383 83.82 -40.95 -93.58
N GLY A 384 82.53 -41.26 -93.33
CA GLY A 384 81.96 -41.36 -91.98
C GLY A 384 81.42 -40.04 -91.45
N THR A 385 80.64 -40.09 -90.37
CA THR A 385 79.91 -38.93 -89.81
C THR A 385 80.80 -37.76 -89.41
N ASN A 386 82.03 -38.05 -88.98
CA ASN A 386 82.98 -37.04 -88.49
C ASN A 386 84.22 -36.93 -89.41
N CYS A 387 84.17 -37.53 -90.60
CA CYS A 387 85.26 -37.60 -91.57
C CYS A 387 86.55 -38.26 -91.06
N THR A 388 86.41 -39.37 -90.33
CA THR A 388 87.51 -40.09 -89.68
C THR A 388 87.92 -41.40 -90.36
N ILE A 389 87.15 -41.89 -91.35
CA ILE A 389 87.34 -43.19 -92.02
C ILE A 389 87.91 -43.03 -93.42
#